data_AF-A0A2N1PXR1-F1
#
_entry.id   AF-A0A2N1PXR1-F1
#
_cell.length_a   1.000
_cell.length_b   1.000
_cell.length_c   1.000
_cell.angle_alpha   90.00
_cell.angle_beta   90.00
_cell.angle_gamma   90.00
#
_symmetry.space_group_name_H-M   'P 1'
#
loop_
_entity.id
_entity.type
_entity.pdbx_description
1 polymer ?
#
loop_
_entity_poly.entity_id
_entity_poly.type
_entity_poly.pdbx_seq_one_letter_code
_entity_poly.pdbx_strand_id
1 'polypeptide(L)'
;MKHETVLKEEAITYLNIKPDGIYVDGTLGGAGHSKAILSHLKDGFLYAFDQDDFAISFAKEVLKDLDRYMIIKSNFRYLKQRLNDLGIEKIDGLLLDLGLSSFQIDDASRGFTYLKDTTRDMRMDQHQPLTAEMIVNTYDEKALARIFFVYGEEKNGNRIARKIVENRPLKTTMDLVKICDQVNYKDKGHS
;
A
#
# COMPACT_ATOMS: atom_id res chain seq x y z
N MET A 1 13.37 -2.28 13.37
CA MET A 1 12.97 -2.93 12.10
C MET A 1 13.84 -2.39 10.98
N LYS A 2 14.21 -3.23 10.01
CA LYS A 2 14.85 -2.80 8.76
C LYS A 2 13.82 -2.96 7.64
N HIS A 3 13.49 -1.88 6.96
CA HIS A 3 12.76 -1.92 5.70
C HIS A 3 13.82 -1.93 4.59
N GLU A 4 13.86 -3.01 3.80
CA GLU A 4 14.74 -3.11 2.63
C GLU A 4 13.95 -2.75 1.37
N THR A 5 14.49 -1.81 0.61
CA THR A 5 13.87 -1.28 -0.59
C THR A 5 14.07 -2.23 -1.76
N VAL A 6 12.97 -2.64 -2.40
CA VAL A 6 12.99 -3.55 -3.54
C VAL A 6 13.52 -2.83 -4.78
N LEU A 7 14.41 -3.49 -5.54
CA LEU A 7 15.00 -3.01 -6.81
C LEU A 7 15.49 -1.56 -6.74
N LYS A 8 16.09 -1.19 -5.61
CA LYS A 8 16.50 0.19 -5.33
C LYS A 8 17.46 0.72 -6.40
N GLU A 9 18.51 -0.02 -6.72
CA GLU A 9 19.56 0.45 -7.64
C GLU A 9 19.03 0.55 -9.07
N GLU A 10 18.22 -0.43 -9.50
CA GLU A 10 17.58 -0.42 -10.81
C GLU A 10 16.60 0.75 -10.94
N ALA A 11 15.73 0.96 -9.94
CA ALA A 11 14.77 2.06 -9.94
C ALA A 11 15.46 3.42 -10.05
N ILE A 12 16.52 3.65 -9.28
CA ILE A 12 17.29 4.90 -9.32
C ILE A 12 18.03 5.07 -10.65
N THR A 13 18.60 3.99 -11.19
CA THR A 13 19.28 4.01 -12.50
C THR A 13 18.32 4.40 -13.62
N TYR A 14 17.14 3.78 -13.69
CA TYR A 14 16.15 4.06 -14.74
C TYR A 14 15.43 5.41 -14.57
N LEU A 15 15.37 5.93 -13.34
CA LEU A 15 14.84 7.28 -13.09
C LEU A 15 15.74 8.38 -13.67
N ASN A 16 17.00 8.05 -14.00
CA ASN A 16 17.97 8.92 -14.68
C ASN A 16 18.03 10.32 -14.04
N ILE A 17 18.40 10.34 -12.76
CA ILE A 17 18.25 11.52 -11.91
C ILE A 17 19.17 12.67 -12.36
N LYS A 18 18.57 13.82 -12.64
CA LYS A 18 19.26 15.09 -12.84
C LYS A 18 19.43 15.78 -11.48
N PRO A 19 20.62 16.30 -11.15
CA PRO A 19 20.85 16.95 -9.87
C PRO A 19 19.91 18.13 -9.56
N ASP A 20 19.42 18.82 -10.58
CA ASP A 20 18.55 20.00 -10.50
C ASP A 20 17.07 19.70 -10.83
N GLY A 21 16.72 18.42 -11.03
CA GLY A 21 15.38 18.03 -11.46
C GLY A 21 14.32 17.98 -10.35
N ILE A 22 13.06 17.98 -10.76
CA ILE A 22 11.90 17.80 -9.87
C ILE A 22 11.42 16.36 -9.96
N TYR A 23 11.45 15.65 -8.84
CA TYR A 23 11.07 14.24 -8.79
C TYR A 23 9.85 14.03 -7.89
N VAL A 24 9.13 12.96 -8.18
CA VAL A 24 8.02 12.51 -7.35
C VAL A 24 8.23 11.06 -6.93
N ASP A 25 8.14 10.80 -5.64
CA ASP A 25 7.95 9.45 -5.09
C ASP A 25 6.48 9.32 -4.71
N GLY A 26 5.70 8.56 -5.48
CA GLY A 26 4.26 8.44 -5.26
C GLY A 26 3.87 7.47 -4.14
N THR A 27 4.84 6.78 -3.54
CA THR A 27 4.64 5.68 -2.58
C THR A 27 5.78 5.71 -1.55
N LEU A 28 5.87 6.81 -0.81
CA LEU A 28 6.97 7.13 0.10
C LEU A 28 7.35 5.96 1.02
N GLY A 29 6.35 5.29 1.63
CA GLY A 29 6.56 4.11 2.45
C GLY A 29 7.63 4.31 3.53
N GLY A 30 8.67 3.47 3.52
CA GLY A 30 9.82 3.58 4.42
C GLY A 30 10.88 4.63 4.04
N ALA A 31 10.62 5.46 3.03
CA ALA A 31 11.51 6.49 2.48
C ALA A 31 12.83 5.99 1.87
N GLY A 32 12.92 4.70 1.54
CA GLY A 32 14.15 4.11 1.02
C GLY A 32 14.52 4.59 -0.39
N HIS A 33 13.56 4.60 -1.34
CA HIS A 33 13.75 5.20 -2.66
C HIS A 33 13.89 6.72 -2.55
N SER A 34 13.01 7.39 -1.81
CA SER A 34 13.10 8.83 -1.54
C SER A 34 14.50 9.28 -1.07
N LYS A 35 15.09 8.57 -0.09
CA LYS A 35 16.45 8.87 0.40
C LYS A 35 17.52 8.70 -0.69
N ALA A 36 17.36 7.70 -1.55
CA ALA A 36 18.26 7.43 -2.65
C ALA A 36 18.11 8.45 -3.79
N ILE A 37 16.90 8.95 -4.03
CA ILE A 37 16.68 10.07 -4.95
C ILE A 37 17.39 11.32 -4.41
N LEU A 38 17.14 11.66 -3.14
CA LEU A 38 17.71 12.85 -2.49
C LEU A 38 19.24 12.86 -2.45
N SER A 39 19.91 11.70 -2.42
CA SER A 39 21.37 11.61 -2.47
C SER A 39 21.96 11.99 -3.83
N HIS A 40 21.17 11.94 -4.91
CA HIS A 40 21.59 12.31 -6.26
C HIS A 40 21.23 13.76 -6.61
N LEU A 41 20.21 14.32 -5.98
CA LEU A 41 19.83 15.71 -6.14
C LEU A 41 20.92 16.63 -5.55
N LYS A 42 21.08 17.82 -6.12
CA LYS A 42 21.81 18.97 -5.56
C LYS A 42 20.86 20.15 -5.36
N ASP A 43 20.41 20.75 -6.47
CA ASP A 43 19.50 21.91 -6.48
C ASP A 43 18.05 21.51 -6.79
N GLY A 44 17.82 20.23 -7.08
CA GLY A 44 16.50 19.66 -7.34
C GLY A 44 15.68 19.43 -6.08
N PHE A 45 14.44 18.98 -6.29
CA PHE A 45 13.45 18.83 -5.21
C PHE A 45 12.63 17.55 -5.36
N LEU A 46 12.30 16.90 -4.24
CA LEU A 46 11.48 15.70 -4.20
C LEU A 46 10.11 15.97 -3.55
N TYR A 47 9.03 15.67 -4.26
CA TYR A 47 7.69 15.59 -3.69
C TYR A 47 7.34 14.14 -3.40
N ALA A 48 7.14 13.78 -2.14
CA ALA A 48 6.85 12.41 -1.74
C ALA A 48 5.41 12.25 -1.24
N PHE A 49 4.67 11.29 -1.78
CA PHE A 49 3.28 11.05 -1.45
C PHE A 49 3.14 9.76 -0.63
N ASP A 50 2.31 9.82 0.39
CA ASP A 50 1.74 8.64 1.03
C ASP A 50 0.35 8.96 1.58
N GLN A 51 -0.47 7.95 1.76
CA GLN A 51 -1.77 8.06 2.41
C GLN A 51 -1.76 7.51 3.85
N ASP A 52 -0.71 6.78 4.22
CA ASP A 52 -0.55 6.14 5.52
C ASP A 52 0.22 7.04 6.51
N ASP A 53 -0.42 7.41 7.62
CA ASP A 53 0.18 8.25 8.65
C ASP A 53 1.42 7.63 9.30
N PHE A 54 1.44 6.30 9.42
CA PHE A 54 2.58 5.60 10.00
C PHE A 54 3.80 5.72 9.08
N ALA A 55 3.62 5.47 7.78
CA ALA A 55 4.67 5.61 6.78
C ALA A 55 5.22 7.04 6.75
N ILE A 56 4.34 8.05 6.77
CA ILE A 56 4.73 9.46 6.81
C ILE A 56 5.53 9.78 8.08
N SER A 57 5.09 9.31 9.25
CA SER A 57 5.77 9.58 10.51
C SER A 57 7.15 8.94 10.55
N PHE A 58 7.27 7.69 10.09
CA PHE A 58 8.55 7.00 9.96
C PHE A 58 9.48 7.69 8.96
N ALA A 59 8.97 8.06 7.79
CA ALA A 59 9.73 8.74 6.75
C ALA A 59 10.29 10.09 7.21
N LYS A 60 9.53 10.86 8.01
CA LYS A 60 10.01 12.12 8.62
C LYS A 60 11.25 11.89 9.47
N GLU A 61 11.29 10.82 10.26
CA GLU A 61 12.47 10.47 11.06
C GLU A 61 13.65 10.02 10.18
N VAL A 62 13.39 9.26 9.11
CA VAL A 62 14.43 8.80 8.17
C VAL A 62 15.07 9.95 7.40
N LEU A 63 14.28 10.97 7.06
CA LEU A 63 14.68 12.10 6.22
C LEU A 63 14.93 13.39 7.02
N LYS A 64 15.00 13.32 8.36
CA LYS A 64 15.07 14.50 9.24
C LYS A 64 16.26 15.43 8.99
N ASP A 65 17.36 14.89 8.47
CA ASP A 65 18.61 15.63 8.21
C ASP A 65 18.69 16.16 6.75
N LEU A 66 17.59 16.07 6.01
CA LEU A 66 17.45 16.52 4.62
C LEU A 66 16.37 17.60 4.55
N ASP A 67 16.44 18.46 3.53
CA ASP A 67 15.60 19.65 3.41
C ASP A 67 14.99 19.85 2.00
N ARG A 68 15.51 19.14 0.98
CA ARG A 68 15.09 19.25 -0.43
C ARG A 68 13.91 18.34 -0.77
N TYR A 69 12.97 18.21 0.15
CA TYR A 69 11.77 17.41 -0.06
C TYR A 69 10.54 17.99 0.62
N MET A 70 9.37 17.54 0.15
CA MET A 70 8.08 17.79 0.79
C MET A 70 7.27 16.51 0.81
N ILE A 71 6.80 16.12 2.00
CA ILE A 71 5.86 15.01 2.14
C ILE A 71 4.43 15.54 2.01
N ILE A 72 3.66 14.95 1.10
CA ILE A 72 2.26 15.28 0.83
C ILE A 72 1.40 14.09 1.25
N LYS A 73 0.61 14.26 2.32
CA LYS A 73 -0.36 13.24 2.73
C LYS A 73 -1.52 13.20 1.72
N SER A 74 -1.43 12.31 0.74
CA SER A 74 -2.47 12.08 -0.26
C SER A 74 -2.26 10.76 -0.97
N ASN A 75 -3.35 10.16 -1.43
CA ASN A 75 -3.27 9.07 -2.38
C ASN A 75 -2.69 9.58 -3.71
N PHE A 76 -1.73 8.85 -4.31
CA PHE A 76 -1.06 9.25 -5.54
C PHE A 76 -2.00 9.48 -6.73
N ARG A 77 -3.25 8.97 -6.70
CA ARG A 77 -4.26 9.30 -7.71
C ARG A 77 -4.54 10.80 -7.83
N TYR A 78 -4.24 11.56 -6.78
CA TYR A 78 -4.39 13.01 -6.73
C TYR A 78 -3.09 13.78 -7.00
N LEU A 79 -2.00 13.10 -7.35
CA LEU A 79 -0.67 13.68 -7.54
C LEU A 79 -0.70 14.92 -8.42
N LYS A 80 -1.32 14.84 -9.62
CA LYS A 80 -1.41 15.97 -10.54
C LYS A 80 -2.09 17.19 -9.92
N GLN A 81 -3.21 16.98 -9.24
CA GLN A 81 -3.94 18.06 -8.57
C GLN A 81 -3.08 18.68 -7.46
N ARG A 82 -2.49 17.85 -6.60
CA ARG A 82 -1.69 18.31 -5.46
C ARG A 82 -0.42 19.06 -5.88
N LEU A 83 0.23 18.63 -6.96
CA LEU A 83 1.38 19.34 -7.51
C LEU A 83 0.97 20.68 -8.14
N ASN A 84 -0.16 20.72 -8.87
CA ASN A 84 -0.68 21.96 -9.42
C ASN A 84 -1.03 22.98 -8.32
N ASP A 85 -1.60 22.54 -7.19
CA ASP A 85 -1.89 23.40 -6.04
C ASP A 85 -0.62 24.06 -5.46
N LEU A 86 0.55 23.45 -5.68
CA LEU A 86 1.87 23.96 -5.30
C LEU A 86 2.57 24.73 -6.43
N GLY A 87 1.92 24.94 -7.57
CA GLY A 87 2.49 25.60 -8.75
C GLY A 87 3.46 24.72 -9.56
N ILE A 88 3.46 23.41 -9.35
CA ILE A 88 4.34 22.46 -10.04
C ILE A 88 3.60 21.80 -11.20
N GLU A 89 3.90 22.24 -12.42
CA GLU A 89 3.23 21.75 -13.64
C GLU A 89 4.02 20.64 -14.37
N LYS A 90 5.31 20.50 -14.07
CA LYS A 90 6.22 19.56 -14.73
C LYS A 90 7.12 18.87 -13.71
N ILE A 91 7.44 17.62 -13.99
CA ILE A 91 8.37 16.79 -13.21
C ILE A 91 9.33 16.09 -14.17
N ASP A 92 10.55 15.84 -13.72
CA ASP A 92 11.60 15.12 -14.46
C ASP A 92 11.49 13.60 -14.27
N GLY A 93 10.84 13.13 -13.21
CA GLY A 93 10.62 11.71 -12.99
C GLY A 93 9.57 11.40 -11.92
N LEU A 94 8.94 10.24 -12.06
CA LEU A 94 7.96 9.68 -11.13
C LEU A 94 8.36 8.24 -10.80
N LEU A 95 8.46 7.93 -9.51
CA LEU A 95 8.62 6.58 -8.99
C LEU A 95 7.32 6.13 -8.32
N LEU A 96 6.90 4.90 -8.62
CA LEU A 96 5.79 4.21 -7.96
C LEU A 96 6.22 2.79 -7.61
N ASP A 97 6.36 2.52 -6.32
CA ASP A 97 6.57 1.19 -5.74
C ASP A 97 5.22 0.66 -5.23
N LEU A 98 4.51 -0.07 -6.09
CA LEU A 98 3.17 -0.53 -5.81
C LEU A 98 3.21 -1.80 -4.96
N GLY A 99 2.58 -1.75 -3.79
CA GLY A 99 2.48 -2.90 -2.91
C GLY A 99 2.13 -2.50 -1.48
N LEU A 100 2.30 -3.45 -0.57
CA LEU A 100 2.23 -3.22 0.87
C LEU A 100 3.63 -2.97 1.41
N SER A 101 3.74 -2.04 2.36
CA SER A 101 4.99 -1.89 3.11
C SER A 101 5.13 -2.99 4.17
N SER A 102 6.38 -3.32 4.54
CA SER A 102 6.66 -4.25 5.63
C SER A 102 5.99 -3.82 6.94
N PHE A 103 5.90 -2.52 7.20
CA PHE A 103 5.23 -1.97 8.39
C PHE A 103 3.73 -2.33 8.43
N GLN A 104 3.06 -2.29 7.28
CA GLN A 104 1.65 -2.66 7.17
C GLN A 104 1.43 -4.16 7.41
N ILE A 105 2.39 -5.00 7.03
CA ILE A 105 2.31 -6.46 7.21
C ILE A 105 2.69 -6.87 8.64
N ASP A 106 3.73 -6.25 9.21
CA ASP A 106 4.27 -6.62 10.52
C ASP A 106 3.37 -6.19 11.69
N ASP A 107 2.69 -5.04 11.53
CA ASP A 107 1.69 -4.57 12.48
C ASP A 107 0.37 -5.33 12.30
N ALA A 108 0.18 -6.33 13.17
CA ALA A 108 -1.02 -7.15 13.17
C ALA A 108 -2.31 -6.32 13.32
N SER A 109 -2.28 -5.17 14.00
CA SER A 109 -3.48 -4.33 14.19
C SER A 109 -4.02 -3.74 12.88
N ARG A 110 -3.19 -3.70 11.83
CA ARG A 110 -3.57 -3.24 10.48
C ARG A 110 -4.39 -4.27 9.70
N GLY A 111 -4.32 -5.54 10.09
CA GLY A 111 -5.12 -6.61 9.49
C GLY A 111 -4.69 -7.06 8.10
N PHE A 112 -3.52 -6.64 7.59
CA PHE A 112 -2.98 -7.11 6.30
C PHE A 112 -2.34 -8.51 6.38
N THR A 113 -1.89 -8.92 7.57
CA THR A 113 -1.30 -10.24 7.76
C THR A 113 -2.38 -11.31 7.93
N TYR A 114 -2.17 -12.45 7.28
CA TYR A 114 -2.96 -13.67 7.47
C TYR A 114 -2.32 -14.65 8.45
N LEU A 115 -1.13 -14.33 8.98
CA LEU A 115 -0.38 -15.20 9.93
C LEU A 115 -0.79 -14.98 11.38
N LYS A 116 -1.42 -13.84 11.70
CA LYS A 116 -1.85 -13.47 13.04
C LYS A 116 -3.35 -13.18 13.03
N ASP A 117 -4.01 -13.61 14.10
CA ASP A 117 -5.44 -13.36 14.27
C ASP A 117 -5.68 -11.94 14.80
N THR A 118 -6.45 -11.15 14.07
CA THR A 118 -6.61 -9.70 14.31
C THR A 118 -7.91 -9.17 13.67
N THR A 119 -8.22 -7.90 13.90
CA THR A 119 -9.33 -7.18 13.25
C THR A 119 -9.04 -6.96 11.77
N ARG A 120 -10.08 -6.94 10.94
CA ARG A 120 -9.94 -6.80 9.47
C ARG A 120 -10.11 -5.34 9.07
N ASP A 121 -9.10 -4.53 9.35
CA ASP A 121 -9.06 -3.16 8.88
C ASP A 121 -8.64 -3.13 7.39
N MET A 122 -7.39 -3.45 7.09
CA MET A 122 -6.76 -3.44 5.76
C MET A 122 -6.80 -2.08 5.03
N ARG A 123 -7.08 -0.97 5.72
CA ARG A 123 -6.94 0.38 5.14
C ARG A 123 -5.49 0.86 5.26
N MET A 124 -4.95 1.38 4.16
CA MET A 124 -3.70 2.16 4.20
C MET A 124 -3.92 3.51 4.88
N ASP A 125 -5.01 4.19 4.52
CA ASP A 125 -5.48 5.40 5.19
C ASP A 125 -6.64 5.07 6.12
N GLN A 126 -6.38 5.06 7.42
CA GLN A 126 -7.37 4.72 8.44
C GLN A 126 -8.46 5.79 8.63
N HIS A 127 -8.37 6.93 7.94
CA HIS A 127 -9.46 7.93 7.88
C HIS A 127 -10.58 7.53 6.91
N GLN A 128 -10.35 6.59 5.99
CA GLN A 128 -11.36 6.16 5.04
C GLN A 128 -12.43 5.31 5.73
N PRO A 129 -13.73 5.44 5.41
CA PRO A 129 -14.78 4.76 6.16
C PRO A 129 -14.86 3.25 5.90
N LEU A 130 -14.41 2.78 4.72
CA LEU A 130 -14.63 1.41 4.28
C LEU A 130 -13.50 0.48 4.75
N THR A 131 -13.79 -0.42 5.69
CA THR A 131 -12.87 -1.47 6.16
C THR A 131 -13.10 -2.79 5.42
N ALA A 132 -12.11 -3.69 5.46
CA ALA A 132 -12.29 -5.06 4.99
C ALA A 132 -13.41 -5.79 5.76
N GLU A 133 -13.56 -5.53 7.06
CA GLU A 133 -14.68 -6.02 7.86
C GLU A 133 -16.04 -5.63 7.28
N MET A 134 -16.22 -4.35 6.92
CA MET A 134 -17.47 -3.89 6.31
C MET A 134 -17.71 -4.62 4.98
N ILE A 135 -16.69 -4.75 4.14
CA ILE A 135 -16.81 -5.44 2.85
C ILE A 135 -17.29 -6.88 3.05
N VAL A 136 -16.58 -7.66 3.88
CA VAL A 136 -16.87 -9.10 4.03
C VAL A 136 -18.20 -9.37 4.73
N ASN A 137 -18.67 -8.46 5.60
CA ASN A 137 -19.92 -8.62 6.34
C ASN A 137 -21.16 -7.98 5.67
N THR A 138 -20.99 -7.04 4.73
CA THR A 138 -22.13 -6.28 4.16
C THR A 138 -22.34 -6.41 2.66
N TYR A 139 -21.31 -6.73 1.88
CA TYR A 139 -21.47 -6.86 0.42
C TYR A 139 -22.26 -8.12 0.09
N ASP A 140 -22.96 -8.16 -1.06
CA ASP A 140 -23.62 -9.40 -1.48
C ASP A 140 -22.64 -10.46 -2.02
N GLU A 141 -23.10 -11.71 -2.19
CA GLU A 141 -22.28 -12.82 -2.71
C GLU A 141 -21.64 -12.48 -4.06
N LYS A 142 -22.38 -11.82 -4.97
CA LYS A 142 -21.92 -11.51 -6.33
C LYS A 142 -20.81 -10.46 -6.31
N ALA A 143 -20.95 -9.43 -5.48
CA ALA A 143 -19.97 -8.39 -5.29
C ALA A 143 -18.68 -8.95 -4.68
N LEU A 144 -18.78 -9.81 -3.67
CA LEU A 144 -17.62 -10.50 -3.09
C LEU A 144 -16.94 -11.41 -4.12
N ALA A 145 -17.71 -12.24 -4.83
CA ALA A 145 -17.15 -13.13 -5.86
C ALA A 145 -16.42 -12.34 -6.95
N ARG A 146 -16.97 -11.19 -7.37
CA ARG A 146 -16.32 -10.29 -8.32
C ARG A 146 -15.01 -9.74 -7.78
N ILE A 147 -14.96 -9.32 -6.51
CA ILE A 147 -13.73 -8.84 -5.87
C ILE A 147 -12.64 -9.92 -5.92
N PHE A 148 -12.95 -11.14 -5.48
CA PHE A 148 -11.98 -12.23 -5.44
C PHE A 148 -11.52 -12.65 -6.84
N PHE A 149 -12.42 -12.67 -7.81
CA PHE A 149 -12.07 -12.99 -9.19
C PHE A 149 -11.21 -11.92 -9.84
N VAL A 150 -11.62 -10.64 -9.76
CA VAL A 150 -10.95 -9.54 -10.48
C VAL A 150 -9.63 -9.15 -9.84
N TYR A 151 -9.55 -9.11 -8.51
CA TYR A 151 -8.36 -8.62 -7.81
C TYR A 151 -7.51 -9.73 -7.17
N GLY A 152 -8.12 -10.86 -6.82
CA GLY A 152 -7.41 -12.00 -6.24
C GLY A 152 -7.06 -13.09 -7.25
N GLU A 153 -7.52 -12.97 -8.51
CA GLU A 153 -7.39 -14.00 -9.54
C GLU A 153 -7.89 -15.39 -9.08
N GLU A 154 -8.85 -15.40 -8.15
CA GLU A 154 -9.27 -16.59 -7.41
C GLU A 154 -10.40 -17.32 -8.15
N LYS A 155 -10.07 -18.49 -8.72
CA LYS A 155 -10.97 -19.34 -9.50
C LYS A 155 -12.16 -19.85 -8.68
N ASN A 156 -11.94 -20.12 -7.39
CA ASN A 156 -12.97 -20.54 -6.45
C ASN A 156 -13.71 -19.35 -5.80
N GLY A 157 -13.55 -18.12 -6.31
CA GLY A 157 -14.10 -16.90 -5.71
C GLY A 157 -15.60 -16.95 -5.42
N ASN A 158 -16.39 -17.61 -6.30
CA ASN A 158 -17.82 -17.85 -6.05
C ASN A 158 -18.08 -18.73 -4.81
N ARG A 159 -17.28 -19.79 -4.62
CA ARG A 159 -17.41 -20.72 -3.48
C ARG A 159 -16.99 -20.03 -2.17
N ILE A 160 -15.90 -19.24 -2.22
CA ILE A 160 -15.43 -18.44 -1.08
C ILE A 160 -16.48 -17.41 -0.68
N ALA A 161 -16.99 -16.63 -1.65
CA ALA A 161 -18.02 -15.62 -1.40
C ALA A 161 -19.27 -16.21 -0.75
N ARG A 162 -19.76 -17.36 -1.26
CA ARG A 162 -20.88 -18.07 -0.65
C ARG A 162 -20.59 -18.46 0.80
N LYS A 163 -19.43 -19.06 1.05
CA LYS A 163 -19.03 -19.46 2.40
C LYS A 163 -18.89 -18.28 3.35
N ILE A 164 -18.41 -17.13 2.87
CA ILE A 164 -18.40 -15.90 3.67
C ILE A 164 -19.83 -15.51 4.05
N VAL A 165 -20.75 -15.42 3.09
CA VAL A 165 -22.15 -15.05 3.37
C VAL A 165 -22.81 -16.02 4.36
N GLU A 166 -22.59 -17.33 4.22
CA GLU A 166 -23.11 -18.38 5.11
C GLU A 166 -22.58 -18.27 6.56
N ASN A 167 -21.38 -17.73 6.76
CA ASN A 167 -20.71 -17.71 8.07
C ASN A 167 -20.70 -16.32 8.74
N ARG A 168 -21.46 -15.36 8.21
CA ARG A 168 -21.57 -14.01 8.80
C ARG A 168 -22.20 -14.02 10.20
N PRO A 169 -21.81 -13.07 11.08
CA PRO A 169 -20.72 -12.13 10.90
C PRO A 169 -19.37 -12.80 11.15
N LEU A 170 -18.42 -12.59 10.25
CA LEU A 170 -17.03 -12.95 10.52
C LEU A 170 -16.51 -11.91 11.51
N LYS A 171 -15.62 -12.28 12.44
CA LYS A 171 -15.07 -11.42 13.51
C LYS A 171 -13.57 -11.15 13.41
N THR A 172 -12.79 -12.10 12.92
CA THR A 172 -11.33 -11.94 12.81
C THR A 172 -10.74 -12.32 11.44
N THR A 173 -9.47 -12.00 11.19
CA THR A 173 -8.75 -12.42 9.98
C THR A 173 -8.76 -13.95 9.81
N MET A 174 -8.66 -14.72 10.91
CA MET A 174 -8.65 -16.19 10.83
C MET A 174 -9.99 -16.80 10.41
N ASP A 175 -11.11 -16.11 10.59
CA ASP A 175 -12.39 -16.58 10.02
C ASP A 175 -12.33 -16.63 8.50
N LEU A 176 -11.67 -15.63 7.88
CA LEU A 176 -11.46 -15.58 6.43
C LEU A 176 -10.50 -16.69 5.98
N VAL A 177 -9.38 -16.84 6.69
CA VAL A 177 -8.37 -17.88 6.40
C VAL A 177 -8.99 -19.27 6.41
N LYS A 178 -9.74 -19.62 7.45
CA LYS A 178 -10.43 -20.92 7.56
C LYS A 178 -11.37 -21.18 6.38
N ILE A 179 -12.10 -20.16 5.92
CA ILE A 179 -13.00 -20.31 4.77
C ILE A 179 -12.19 -20.57 3.50
N CYS A 180 -11.12 -19.81 3.26
CA CYS A 180 -10.25 -20.00 2.10
C CYS A 180 -9.63 -21.40 2.11
N ASP A 181 -9.09 -21.85 3.25
CA ASP A 181 -8.49 -23.18 3.42
C ASP A 181 -9.50 -24.30 3.14
N GLN A 182 -10.73 -24.18 3.67
CA GLN A 182 -11.79 -25.17 3.42
C GLN A 182 -12.18 -25.28 1.95
N VAL A 183 -12.19 -24.15 1.23
CA VAL A 183 -12.60 -24.13 -0.18
C VAL A 183 -11.49 -24.63 -1.10
N ASN A 184 -10.24 -24.27 -0.77
CA ASN A 184 -9.07 -24.49 -1.60
C ASN A 184 -8.15 -25.62 -1.12
N TYR A 185 -8.59 -26.48 -0.20
CA TYR A 185 -7.83 -27.61 0.38
C TYR A 185 -7.09 -28.55 -0.59
N LYS A 186 -7.35 -28.49 -1.90
CA LYS A 186 -6.69 -29.31 -2.95
C LYS A 186 -5.65 -28.54 -3.77
N ASP A 187 -5.65 -27.22 -3.69
CA ASP A 187 -4.71 -26.39 -4.42
C ASP A 187 -3.39 -26.35 -3.63
N LYS A 188 -2.24 -26.50 -4.31
CA LYS A 188 -0.93 -26.48 -3.63
C LYS A 188 -0.60 -25.05 -3.20
N GLY A 189 -0.15 -24.87 -1.96
CA GLY A 189 0.28 -23.57 -1.43
C GLY A 189 -0.77 -22.79 -0.62
N HIS A 190 -1.87 -23.43 -0.21
CA HIS A 190 -2.75 -22.87 0.82
C HIS A 190 -2.17 -23.15 2.20
N SER A 191 -1.98 -22.06 2.95
CA SER A 191 -1.50 -21.93 4.33
C SER A 191 -0.33 -22.85 4.73
#